data_AF-A0AAU7L6P4-F1
#
_entry.id   AF-A0AAU7L6P4-F1
#
_cell.length_a   1.000
_cell.length_b   1.000
_cell.length_c   1.000
_cell.angle_alpha   90.00
_cell.angle_beta   90.00
_cell.angle_gamma   90.00
#
_symmetry.space_group_name_H-M   'P 1'
#
loop_
_entity.id
_entity.type
_entity.pdbx_description
1 polymer ?
#
loop_
_entity_poly.entity_id
_entity_poly.type
_entity_poly.pdbx_seq_one_letter_code
_entity_poly.pdbx_strand_id
1 'polypeptide(L)'
;MTTPTPFLTRRPRLASALCGALLALAAGASQAQQASSIVIQGKDNWLFPGWGSLTQVDTRGIDAATQLVRETRDALAAKGVQLEVLVLPDKTLFYQDKLPDGTALSAEVKKRYQTIQDKLKAAGISTIDDEAVLRRLKDGGQDVFYRTDQHWTQAAADATAEALAQRIKQDVKTLAGKPGTGMALGSVVNERRYGDLAELFLTPDQRKQAGRETFTVRRQADNQSLIDDAPAPVHVTGHSMVQPYFGFPQKLSNVLDRPVSVNWKPGNVGHWIMLLEYLESPAFKQNKPQVLVWQMFEPTYAQGPDAKGLWDNASIMTADAWRGRMKAAVGQ
;
A
#
# COMPACT_ATOMS: atom_id res chain seq x y z
N MET A 1 -65.44 63.34 40.76
CA MET A 1 -64.19 62.78 41.31
C MET A 1 -63.95 61.45 40.62
N THR A 2 -63.11 61.46 39.60
CA THR A 2 -62.71 60.28 38.84
C THR A 2 -61.46 59.67 39.47
N THR A 3 -61.55 58.44 39.95
CA THR A 3 -60.41 57.52 40.02
C THR A 3 -60.42 56.65 38.77
N PRO A 4 -59.25 56.34 38.21
CA PRO A 4 -58.83 54.94 38.35
C PRO A 4 -57.33 54.76 38.64
N THR A 5 -57.10 53.68 39.39
CA THR A 5 -55.83 53.04 39.77
C THR A 5 -55.27 52.17 38.63
N PRO A 6 -53.99 51.76 38.71
CA PRO A 6 -53.08 51.80 37.56
C PRO A 6 -52.36 50.46 37.30
N PHE A 7 -51.36 50.60 36.42
CA PHE A 7 -50.13 49.81 36.24
C PHE A 7 -50.14 48.78 35.10
N LEU A 8 -49.53 49.09 33.95
CA LEU A 8 -48.07 49.13 33.66
C LEU A 8 -47.45 47.74 33.84
N THR A 9 -47.02 47.04 32.79
CA THR A 9 -45.78 47.25 32.00
C THR A 9 -45.61 45.96 31.18
N ARG A 10 -44.91 45.85 30.04
CA ARG A 10 -44.14 46.74 29.16
C ARG A 10 -44.04 45.99 27.81
N ARG A 11 -44.17 46.80 26.75
CA ARG A 11 -43.69 46.71 25.34
C ARG A 11 -42.37 45.94 25.11
N PRO A 12 -41.87 45.74 23.85
CA PRO A 12 -42.34 46.27 22.55
C PRO A 12 -42.29 45.36 21.29
N ARG A 13 -43.03 45.84 20.27
CA ARG A 13 -42.72 46.00 18.81
C ARG A 13 -42.39 44.74 17.98
N LEU A 14 -43.28 44.28 17.09
CA LEU A 14 -43.62 44.84 15.75
C LEU A 14 -42.40 45.05 14.84
N ALA A 15 -42.25 44.21 13.82
CA ALA A 15 -42.42 44.65 12.42
C ALA A 15 -42.39 43.47 11.44
N SER A 16 -43.33 43.56 10.50
CA SER A 16 -43.69 42.72 9.37
C SER A 16 -42.55 42.33 8.41
N ALA A 17 -42.64 41.14 7.79
CA ALA A 17 -41.98 40.83 6.52
C ALA A 17 -42.84 39.86 5.68
N LEU A 18 -42.90 40.17 4.39
CA LEU A 18 -43.75 39.59 3.34
C LEU A 18 -43.35 38.18 2.88
N CYS A 19 -44.33 37.48 2.29
CA CYS A 19 -44.21 36.31 1.43
C CYS A 19 -43.33 36.54 0.18
N GLY A 20 -42.64 35.48 -0.29
CA GLY A 20 -42.17 35.38 -1.68
C GLY A 20 -40.96 34.49 -1.92
N ALA A 21 -41.21 33.23 -2.25
CA ALA A 21 -40.42 32.30 -3.08
C ALA A 21 -38.88 32.23 -2.95
N LEU A 22 -38.37 31.11 -2.42
CA LEU A 22 -37.13 30.48 -2.90
C LEU A 22 -37.32 28.95 -2.93
N LEU A 23 -37.74 28.45 -4.10
CA LEU A 23 -37.48 27.08 -4.52
C LEU A 23 -35.97 26.92 -4.78
N ALA A 24 -35.47 25.72 -4.49
CA ALA A 24 -34.18 25.17 -4.91
C ALA A 24 -32.91 25.65 -4.20
N LEU A 25 -32.64 25.14 -3.01
CA LEU A 25 -31.25 25.01 -2.48
C LEU A 25 -30.94 23.66 -1.79
N ALA A 26 -31.84 22.67 -1.84
CA ALA A 26 -31.64 21.39 -1.14
C ALA A 26 -30.90 20.30 -1.95
N ALA A 27 -30.23 20.63 -3.06
CA ALA A 27 -29.47 19.67 -3.88
C ALA A 27 -27.96 19.96 -3.94
N GLY A 28 -27.44 20.85 -3.09
CA GLY A 28 -26.06 21.33 -3.17
C GLY A 28 -25.13 20.94 -2.03
N ALA A 29 -25.55 20.04 -1.12
CA ALA A 29 -24.76 19.71 0.09
C ALA A 29 -24.31 18.23 0.16
N SER A 30 -24.47 17.45 -0.91
CA SER A 30 -23.97 16.06 -0.98
C SER A 30 -22.55 15.94 -1.53
N GLN A 31 -21.85 17.07 -1.71
CA GLN A 31 -20.40 17.10 -1.88
C GLN A 31 -19.76 17.64 -0.60
N ALA A 32 -20.26 17.21 0.56
CA ALA A 32 -19.45 17.23 1.76
C ALA A 32 -18.31 16.23 1.53
N GLN A 33 -17.11 16.78 1.29
CA GLN A 33 -15.81 16.13 1.43
C GLN A 33 -15.96 14.92 2.37
N GLN A 34 -16.01 13.71 1.79
CA GLN A 34 -16.16 12.49 2.57
C GLN A 34 -14.95 12.47 3.51
N ALA A 35 -15.16 12.77 4.79
CA ALA A 35 -14.13 12.66 5.80
C ALA A 35 -13.61 11.23 5.68
N SER A 36 -12.39 11.07 5.16
CA SER A 36 -11.87 9.75 4.84
C SER A 36 -11.67 9.00 6.14
N SER A 37 -12.61 8.11 6.48
CA SER A 37 -12.39 7.16 7.55
C SER A 37 -11.17 6.32 7.18
N ILE A 38 -10.23 6.15 8.12
CA ILE A 38 -8.99 5.40 7.88
C ILE A 38 -9.27 3.94 7.44
N VAL A 39 -10.44 3.43 7.80
CA VAL A 39 -11.01 2.15 7.35
C VAL A 39 -12.39 2.36 6.74
N ILE A 40 -12.70 1.63 5.67
CA ILE A 40 -14.04 1.54 5.08
C ILE A 40 -14.65 0.19 5.50
N GLN A 41 -15.81 0.23 6.16
CA GLN A 41 -16.54 -0.96 6.59
C GLN A 41 -17.51 -1.41 5.50
N GLY A 42 -17.16 -2.47 4.79
CA GLY A 42 -17.95 -3.06 3.71
C GLY A 42 -18.97 -4.10 4.19
N LYS A 43 -19.60 -4.76 3.21
CA LYS A 43 -20.55 -5.85 3.42
C LYS A 43 -19.83 -7.11 3.89
N ASP A 44 -20.58 -8.03 4.51
CA ASP A 44 -20.08 -9.32 5.00
C ASP A 44 -18.84 -9.18 5.90
N ASN A 45 -18.76 -8.08 6.67
CA ASN A 45 -17.63 -7.73 7.52
C ASN A 45 -16.29 -7.61 6.76
N TRP A 46 -16.29 -7.25 5.48
CA TRP A 46 -15.08 -6.86 4.76
C TRP A 46 -14.62 -5.47 5.20
N LEU A 47 -13.32 -5.30 5.38
CA LEU A 47 -12.71 -4.01 5.68
C LEU A 47 -11.77 -3.61 4.55
N PHE A 48 -11.76 -2.33 4.21
CA PHE A 48 -10.85 -1.78 3.20
C PHE A 48 -10.04 -0.62 3.78
N PRO A 49 -8.80 -0.45 3.32
CA PRO A 49 -8.03 0.75 3.61
C PRO A 49 -8.72 2.00 3.09
N GLY A 50 -8.78 3.06 3.90
CA GLY A 50 -9.37 4.34 3.54
C GLY A 50 -8.41 5.38 2.94
N TRP A 51 -7.15 5.01 2.73
CA TRP A 51 -6.10 5.91 2.24
C TRP A 51 -6.00 6.00 0.70
N GLY A 52 -6.83 5.24 -0.03
CA GLY A 52 -6.99 5.35 -1.48
C GLY A 52 -8.30 6.01 -1.84
N SER A 53 -8.27 7.01 -2.73
CA SER A 53 -9.52 7.58 -3.26
C SER A 53 -10.24 6.56 -4.14
N LEU A 54 -11.55 6.40 -3.91
CA LEU A 54 -12.43 5.56 -4.73
C LEU A 54 -12.93 6.30 -5.97
N THR A 55 -12.78 7.61 -6.03
CA THR A 55 -13.38 8.46 -7.08
C THR A 55 -12.37 9.30 -7.86
N GLN A 56 -11.20 9.60 -7.28
CA GLN A 56 -10.22 10.50 -7.87
C GLN A 56 -8.88 9.78 -8.12
N VAL A 57 -8.21 10.19 -9.19
CA VAL A 57 -6.85 9.75 -9.53
C VAL A 57 -5.96 10.98 -9.69
N ASP A 58 -4.94 11.10 -8.86
CA ASP A 58 -3.92 12.15 -9.01
C ASP A 58 -2.88 11.74 -10.05
N THR A 59 -3.21 11.99 -11.33
CA THR A 59 -2.30 11.65 -12.45
C THR A 59 -1.00 12.45 -12.39
N ARG A 60 -1.04 13.69 -11.89
CA ARG A 60 0.18 14.52 -11.72
C ARG A 60 1.09 13.94 -10.64
N GLY A 61 0.52 13.48 -9.54
CA GLY A 61 1.25 12.76 -8.50
C GLY A 61 1.87 11.46 -9.01
N ILE A 62 1.13 10.69 -9.82
CA ILE A 62 1.66 9.48 -10.48
C ILE A 62 2.87 9.83 -11.38
N ASP A 63 2.78 10.91 -12.17
CA ASP A 63 3.88 11.36 -13.03
C ASP A 63 5.11 11.77 -12.22
N ALA A 64 4.91 12.56 -11.14
CA ALA A 64 5.98 13.00 -10.27
C ALA A 64 6.67 11.83 -9.55
N ALA A 65 5.89 10.88 -9.03
CA ALA A 65 6.42 9.67 -8.40
C ALA A 65 7.20 8.81 -9.42
N THR A 66 6.65 8.59 -10.62
CA THR A 66 7.32 7.84 -11.69
C THR A 66 8.67 8.46 -12.06
N GLN A 67 8.75 9.80 -12.11
CA GLN A 67 10.00 10.49 -12.39
C GLN A 67 11.05 10.26 -11.30
N LEU A 68 10.68 10.30 -10.01
CA LEU A 68 11.61 9.96 -8.92
C LEU A 68 12.08 8.50 -8.99
N VAL A 69 11.16 7.56 -9.28
CA VAL A 69 11.51 6.15 -9.45
C VAL A 69 12.45 5.95 -10.63
N ARG A 70 12.25 6.65 -11.75
CA ARG A 70 13.15 6.61 -12.91
C ARG A 70 14.54 7.14 -12.55
N GLU A 71 14.63 8.26 -11.84
CA GLU A 71 15.91 8.80 -11.38
C GLU A 71 16.66 7.82 -10.47
N THR A 72 15.94 7.14 -9.58
CA THR A 72 16.50 6.05 -8.77
C THR A 72 16.96 4.87 -9.62
N ARG A 73 16.17 4.44 -10.61
CA ARG A 73 16.55 3.39 -11.56
C ARG A 73 17.87 3.74 -12.24
N ASP A 74 17.97 4.95 -12.79
CA ASP A 74 19.18 5.44 -13.48
C ASP A 74 20.38 5.47 -12.52
N ALA A 75 20.17 5.92 -11.28
CA ALA A 75 21.22 6.02 -10.28
C ALA A 75 21.74 4.66 -9.78
N LEU A 76 20.85 3.68 -9.61
CA LEU A 76 21.16 2.29 -9.28
C LEU A 76 21.85 1.56 -10.44
N ALA A 77 21.35 1.75 -11.66
CA ALA A 77 21.93 1.15 -12.86
C ALA A 77 23.39 1.60 -13.08
N ALA A 78 23.71 2.86 -12.78
CA ALA A 78 25.09 3.38 -12.79
C ALA A 78 26.03 2.67 -11.80
N LYS A 79 25.48 1.91 -10.84
CA LYS A 79 26.20 1.08 -9.87
C LYS A 79 26.02 -0.42 -10.10
N GLY A 80 25.48 -0.81 -11.26
CA GLY A 80 25.25 -2.22 -11.62
C GLY A 80 24.11 -2.88 -10.86
N VAL A 81 23.23 -2.09 -10.21
CA VAL A 81 22.06 -2.60 -9.51
C VAL A 81 20.83 -2.43 -10.39
N GLN A 82 20.15 -3.53 -10.70
CA GLN A 82 18.89 -3.50 -11.42
C GLN A 82 17.74 -3.18 -10.46
N LEU A 83 16.87 -2.24 -10.84
CA LEU A 83 15.65 -1.93 -10.09
C LEU A 83 14.45 -2.66 -10.68
N GLU A 84 13.77 -3.42 -9.82
CA GLU A 84 12.46 -4.03 -10.06
C GLU A 84 11.41 -3.33 -9.19
N VAL A 85 10.40 -2.70 -9.78
CA VAL A 85 9.32 -2.08 -9.02
C VAL A 85 8.14 -3.04 -8.94
N LEU A 86 7.74 -3.36 -7.71
CA LEU A 86 6.59 -4.21 -7.43
C LEU A 86 5.43 -3.32 -6.93
N VAL A 87 4.50 -2.98 -7.82
CA VAL A 87 3.28 -2.26 -7.44
C VAL A 87 2.21 -3.28 -7.07
N LEU A 88 1.79 -3.27 -5.81
CA LEU A 88 0.69 -4.10 -5.33
C LEU A 88 -0.65 -3.39 -5.61
N PRO A 89 -1.60 -4.07 -6.26
CA PRO A 89 -2.89 -3.49 -6.64
C PRO A 89 -3.78 -3.21 -5.41
N ASP A 90 -4.71 -2.27 -5.56
CA ASP A 90 -5.69 -1.92 -4.54
C ASP A 90 -6.66 -3.10 -4.30
N LYS A 91 -6.81 -3.48 -3.02
CA LYS A 91 -7.76 -4.51 -2.56
C LYS A 91 -9.16 -4.29 -3.11
N THR A 92 -9.58 -3.03 -3.26
CA THR A 92 -10.90 -2.68 -3.79
C THR A 92 -11.11 -3.16 -5.22
N LEU A 93 -10.07 -3.35 -6.04
CA LEU A 93 -10.19 -3.86 -7.41
C LEU A 93 -10.70 -5.32 -7.47
N PHE A 94 -10.47 -6.09 -6.40
CA PHE A 94 -10.79 -7.51 -6.30
C PHE A 94 -12.09 -7.78 -5.56
N TYR A 95 -12.53 -6.90 -4.68
CA TYR A 95 -13.67 -7.13 -3.79
C TYR A 95 -14.70 -5.99 -3.88
N GLN A 96 -14.92 -5.46 -5.09
CA GLN A 96 -15.87 -4.36 -5.33
C GLN A 96 -17.29 -4.73 -4.88
N ASP A 97 -17.67 -6.00 -5.01
CA ASP A 97 -18.96 -6.53 -4.58
C ASP A 97 -19.15 -6.47 -3.05
N LYS A 98 -18.05 -6.31 -2.29
CA LYS A 98 -18.04 -6.20 -0.83
C LYS A 98 -17.96 -4.77 -0.32
N LEU A 99 -17.85 -3.76 -1.20
CA LEU A 99 -17.95 -2.36 -0.79
C LEU A 99 -19.35 -2.04 -0.21
N PRO A 100 -19.49 -0.99 0.61
CA PRO A 100 -20.79 -0.56 1.13
C PRO A 100 -21.77 -0.22 0.01
N ASP A 101 -23.07 -0.40 0.25
CA ASP A 101 -24.09 -0.03 -0.73
C ASP A 101 -24.00 1.45 -1.11
N GLY A 102 -24.19 1.76 -2.39
CA GLY A 102 -24.01 3.11 -2.93
C GLY A 102 -22.55 3.54 -3.14
N THR A 103 -21.57 2.70 -2.79
CA THR A 103 -20.14 2.95 -3.05
C THR A 103 -19.67 2.22 -4.29
N ALA A 104 -19.00 2.92 -5.21
CA ALA A 104 -18.39 2.33 -6.39
C ALA A 104 -17.09 3.03 -6.75
N LEU A 105 -16.17 2.28 -7.37
CA LEU A 105 -14.97 2.85 -7.96
C LEU A 105 -15.33 3.64 -9.23
N SER A 106 -14.78 4.85 -9.38
CA SER A 106 -14.89 5.59 -10.64
C SER A 106 -14.17 4.85 -11.77
N ALA A 107 -14.51 5.21 -13.02
CA ALA A 107 -13.88 4.60 -14.19
C ALA A 107 -12.36 4.87 -14.23
N GLU A 108 -11.94 6.03 -13.73
CA GLU A 108 -10.55 6.43 -13.60
C GLU A 108 -9.83 5.59 -12.55
N VAL A 109 -10.42 5.40 -11.37
CA VAL A 109 -9.82 4.58 -10.30
C VAL A 109 -9.68 3.12 -10.73
N LYS A 110 -10.67 2.56 -11.43
CA LYS A 110 -10.57 1.21 -12.02
C LYS A 110 -9.41 1.03 -13.01
N LYS A 111 -8.91 2.12 -13.60
CA LYS A 111 -7.78 2.13 -14.55
C LYS A 111 -6.46 2.59 -13.94
N ARG A 112 -6.45 2.99 -12.66
CA ARG A 112 -5.29 3.60 -12.01
C ARG A 112 -4.09 2.64 -11.97
N TYR A 113 -4.30 1.37 -11.61
CA TYR A 113 -3.23 0.37 -11.63
C TYR A 113 -2.56 0.27 -13.00
N GLN A 114 -3.34 0.03 -14.06
CA GLN A 114 -2.81 -0.06 -15.42
C GLN A 114 -2.10 1.23 -15.86
N THR A 115 -2.62 2.39 -15.46
CA THR A 115 -2.00 3.70 -15.73
C THR A 115 -0.60 3.79 -15.11
N ILE A 116 -0.43 3.33 -13.87
CA ILE A 116 0.87 3.27 -13.19
C ILE A 116 1.81 2.30 -13.93
N GLN A 117 1.32 1.10 -14.26
CA GLN A 117 2.11 0.09 -14.97
C GLN A 117 2.61 0.58 -16.34
N ASP A 118 1.76 1.27 -17.10
CA ASP A 118 2.11 1.81 -18.41
C ASP A 118 3.16 2.92 -18.29
N LYS A 119 3.05 3.78 -17.28
CA LYS A 119 4.04 4.84 -17.00
C LYS A 119 5.39 4.26 -16.56
N LEU A 120 5.41 3.23 -15.71
CA LEU A 120 6.63 2.51 -15.34
C LEU A 120 7.31 1.89 -16.57
N LYS A 121 6.54 1.18 -17.42
CA LYS A 121 7.05 0.59 -18.67
C LYS A 121 7.59 1.65 -19.63
N ALA A 122 6.87 2.75 -19.83
CA ALA A 122 7.30 3.85 -20.69
C ALA A 122 8.59 4.52 -20.18
N ALA A 123 8.81 4.56 -18.87
CA ALA A 123 10.05 5.01 -18.25
C ALA A 123 11.20 3.97 -18.31
N GLY A 124 10.96 2.78 -18.87
CA GLY A 124 11.92 1.68 -18.93
C GLY A 124 12.21 1.06 -17.56
N ILE A 125 11.27 1.18 -16.62
CA ILE A 125 11.38 0.59 -15.28
C ILE A 125 10.82 -0.83 -15.35
N SER A 126 11.59 -1.77 -14.79
CA SER A 126 11.21 -3.17 -14.75
C SER A 126 10.11 -3.40 -13.70
N THR A 127 9.09 -4.19 -14.05
CA THR A 127 7.91 -4.45 -13.21
C THR A 127 7.11 -5.65 -13.72
N ILE A 128 6.32 -6.29 -12.85
CA ILE A 128 5.34 -7.31 -13.21
C ILE A 128 3.91 -6.77 -13.07
N ASP A 129 2.97 -7.34 -13.83
CA ASP A 129 1.54 -7.09 -13.66
C ASP A 129 0.98 -8.00 -12.57
N ASP A 130 1.08 -7.52 -11.32
CA ASP A 130 0.61 -8.25 -10.14
C ASP A 130 -0.92 -8.28 -10.06
N GLU A 131 -1.63 -7.29 -10.62
CA GLU A 131 -3.09 -7.36 -10.74
C GLU A 131 -3.51 -8.60 -11.53
N ALA A 132 -2.89 -8.86 -12.68
CA ALA A 132 -3.16 -10.06 -13.47
C ALA A 132 -2.80 -11.36 -12.72
N VAL A 133 -1.72 -11.37 -11.93
CA VAL A 133 -1.33 -12.53 -11.10
C VAL A 133 -2.42 -12.83 -10.06
N LEU A 134 -2.85 -11.81 -9.32
CA LEU A 134 -3.85 -11.96 -8.27
C LEU A 134 -5.24 -12.27 -8.85
N ARG A 135 -5.61 -11.71 -10.01
CA ARG A 135 -6.89 -12.04 -10.66
C ARG A 135 -6.99 -13.53 -11.00
N ARG A 136 -5.91 -14.16 -11.49
CA ARG A 136 -5.90 -15.60 -11.78
C ARG A 136 -6.18 -16.46 -10.55
N LEU A 137 -5.60 -16.10 -9.39
CA LEU A 137 -5.89 -16.80 -8.13
C LEU A 137 -7.35 -16.61 -7.70
N LYS A 138 -7.84 -15.36 -7.79
CA LYS A 138 -9.22 -15.03 -7.43
C LYS A 138 -10.23 -15.77 -8.30
N ASP A 139 -10.03 -15.79 -9.61
CA ASP A 139 -10.89 -16.49 -10.57
C ASP A 139 -10.83 -18.02 -10.35
N GLY A 140 -9.72 -18.52 -9.80
CA GLY A 140 -9.57 -19.90 -9.32
C GLY A 140 -10.22 -20.19 -7.96
N GLY A 141 -10.92 -19.23 -7.35
CA GLY A 141 -11.64 -19.38 -6.09
C GLY A 141 -10.80 -19.17 -4.83
N GLN A 142 -9.58 -18.63 -4.95
CA GLN A 142 -8.74 -18.30 -3.80
C GLN A 142 -8.80 -16.81 -3.47
N ASP A 143 -8.95 -16.48 -2.18
CA ASP A 143 -8.83 -15.10 -1.74
C ASP A 143 -7.39 -14.61 -1.88
N VAL A 144 -7.24 -13.37 -2.35
CA VAL A 144 -5.96 -12.70 -2.57
C VAL A 144 -5.64 -11.64 -1.53
N PHE A 145 -6.65 -11.16 -0.80
CA PHE A 145 -6.51 -10.37 0.42
C PHE A 145 -7.35 -10.98 1.53
N TYR A 146 -6.88 -10.84 2.76
CA TYR A 146 -7.64 -11.19 3.96
C TYR A 146 -8.83 -10.23 4.14
N ARG A 147 -9.91 -10.71 4.72
CA ARG A 147 -11.21 -9.99 4.77
C ARG A 147 -11.14 -8.73 5.63
N THR A 148 -10.51 -8.82 6.80
CA THR A 148 -10.44 -7.76 7.82
C THR A 148 -9.06 -7.14 7.96
N ASP A 149 -8.20 -7.37 6.96
CA ASP A 149 -6.79 -7.00 6.97
C ASP A 149 -6.40 -6.36 5.63
N GLN A 150 -5.37 -5.50 5.64
CA GLN A 150 -4.82 -4.85 4.45
C GLN A 150 -3.98 -5.80 3.59
N HIS A 151 -3.42 -6.85 4.20
CA HIS A 151 -2.41 -7.67 3.57
C HIS A 151 -3.00 -8.72 2.61
N TRP A 152 -2.16 -9.09 1.67
CA TRP A 152 -2.40 -10.22 0.78
C TRP A 152 -2.47 -11.54 1.56
N THR A 153 -3.10 -12.55 0.96
CA THR A 153 -3.00 -13.91 1.49
C THR A 153 -1.63 -14.51 1.19
N GLN A 154 -1.26 -15.59 1.89
CA GLN A 154 0.01 -16.28 1.63
C GLN A 154 0.06 -16.86 0.21
N ALA A 155 -1.06 -17.33 -0.35
CA ALA A 155 -1.12 -17.80 -1.73
C ALA A 155 -0.86 -16.67 -2.74
N ALA A 156 -1.41 -15.48 -2.49
CA ALA A 156 -1.13 -14.28 -3.27
C ALA A 156 0.36 -13.89 -3.21
N ALA A 157 0.93 -13.82 -2.00
CA ALA A 157 2.35 -13.56 -1.79
C ALA A 157 3.25 -14.58 -2.55
N ASP A 158 2.88 -15.86 -2.55
CA ASP A 158 3.62 -16.89 -3.25
C ASP A 158 3.57 -16.72 -4.78
N ALA A 159 2.38 -16.46 -5.34
CA ALA A 159 2.20 -16.27 -6.77
C ALA A 159 2.92 -15.02 -7.28
N THR A 160 2.87 -13.92 -6.51
CA THR A 160 3.63 -12.70 -6.82
C THR A 160 5.13 -12.97 -6.80
N ALA A 161 5.63 -13.72 -5.80
CA ALA A 161 7.04 -14.09 -5.72
C ALA A 161 7.49 -14.96 -6.91
N GLU A 162 6.66 -15.91 -7.35
CA GLU A 162 6.95 -16.73 -8.54
C GLU A 162 7.00 -15.90 -9.83
N ALA A 163 6.01 -15.02 -10.03
CA ALA A 163 5.98 -14.13 -11.19
C ALA A 163 7.18 -13.17 -11.21
N LEU A 164 7.54 -12.61 -10.06
CA LEU A 164 8.69 -11.73 -9.93
C LEU A 164 10.01 -12.48 -10.15
N ALA A 165 10.14 -13.70 -9.62
CA ALA A 165 11.33 -14.53 -9.84
C ALA A 165 11.54 -14.85 -11.33
N GLN A 166 10.46 -15.12 -12.07
CA GLN A 166 10.52 -15.32 -13.52
C GLN A 166 11.01 -14.07 -14.24
N ARG A 167 10.49 -12.89 -13.86
CA ARG A 167 10.96 -11.62 -14.42
C ARG A 167 12.44 -11.36 -14.13
N ILE A 168 12.86 -11.54 -12.89
CA ILE A 168 14.26 -11.38 -12.49
C ILE A 168 15.18 -12.31 -13.30
N LYS A 169 14.79 -13.57 -13.52
CA LYS A 169 15.57 -14.52 -14.34
C LYS A 169 15.62 -14.15 -15.83
N GLN A 170 14.61 -13.43 -16.34
CA GLN A 170 14.62 -12.94 -17.72
C GLN A 170 15.64 -11.82 -17.89
N ASP A 171 15.69 -10.89 -16.93
CA ASP A 171 16.50 -9.69 -17.02
C ASP A 171 17.94 -9.91 -16.52
N VAL A 172 18.12 -10.68 -15.45
CA VAL A 172 19.43 -11.04 -14.89
C VAL A 172 19.72 -12.52 -15.17
N LYS A 173 20.55 -12.77 -16.18
CA LYS A 173 20.85 -14.14 -16.65
C LYS A 173 21.52 -15.02 -15.58
N THR A 174 22.38 -14.43 -14.76
CA THR A 174 23.12 -15.14 -13.71
C THR A 174 23.14 -14.34 -12.43
N LEU A 175 22.43 -14.83 -11.40
CA LEU A 175 22.57 -14.34 -10.04
C LEU A 175 23.82 -14.94 -9.38
N ALA A 176 24.58 -14.08 -8.71
CA ALA A 176 25.73 -14.39 -7.88
C ALA A 176 25.32 -15.30 -6.71
N GLY A 177 26.32 -15.87 -6.05
CA GLY A 177 26.10 -16.92 -5.06
C GLY A 177 25.87 -18.29 -5.69
N LYS A 178 25.71 -19.30 -4.85
CA LYS A 178 25.63 -20.71 -5.26
C LYS A 178 24.17 -21.15 -5.43
N PRO A 179 23.81 -21.90 -6.49
CA PRO A 179 22.57 -22.68 -6.49
C PRO A 179 22.45 -23.58 -5.26
N GLY A 180 21.22 -23.83 -4.83
CA GLY A 180 20.89 -24.55 -3.60
C GLY A 180 20.91 -23.68 -2.34
N THR A 181 21.24 -22.39 -2.43
CA THR A 181 21.26 -21.46 -1.28
C THR A 181 19.99 -20.62 -1.16
N GLY A 182 18.98 -20.90 -2.00
CA GLY A 182 17.64 -20.38 -1.80
C GLY A 182 17.02 -20.92 -0.51
N MET A 183 16.13 -20.14 0.07
CA MET A 183 15.48 -20.52 1.32
C MET A 183 14.66 -21.81 1.17
N ALA A 184 14.89 -22.79 2.04
CA ALA A 184 13.98 -23.90 2.20
C ALA A 184 12.65 -23.39 2.78
N LEU A 185 11.53 -23.78 2.15
CA LEU A 185 10.21 -23.37 2.62
C LEU A 185 9.73 -24.30 3.72
N GLY A 186 9.39 -23.74 4.88
CA GLY A 186 8.72 -24.48 5.94
C GLY A 186 7.26 -24.75 5.61
N SER A 187 6.63 -25.56 6.48
CA SER A 187 5.21 -25.90 6.38
C SER A 187 4.32 -24.66 6.48
N VAL A 188 3.21 -24.69 5.75
CA VAL A 188 2.15 -23.71 5.88
C VAL A 188 1.19 -24.14 6.99
N VAL A 189 0.79 -23.20 7.86
CA VAL A 189 -0.14 -23.45 8.94
C VAL A 189 -1.25 -22.41 8.98
N ASN A 190 -2.37 -22.80 9.58
CA ASN A 190 -3.51 -21.92 9.78
C ASN A 190 -3.56 -21.41 11.22
N GLU A 191 -3.86 -20.14 11.39
CA GLU A 191 -4.11 -19.52 12.68
C GLU A 191 -5.34 -18.60 12.64
N ARG A 192 -6.02 -18.46 13.77
CA ARG A 192 -7.21 -17.60 13.88
C ARG A 192 -6.86 -16.31 14.61
N ARG A 193 -7.04 -15.17 13.95
CA ARG A 193 -6.75 -13.84 14.53
C ARG A 193 -7.65 -12.77 13.94
N TYR A 194 -7.61 -11.57 14.53
CA TYR A 194 -8.17 -10.39 13.89
C TYR A 194 -7.16 -9.85 12.88
N GLY A 195 -7.65 -9.34 11.76
CA GLY A 195 -6.84 -8.62 10.79
C GLY A 195 -6.46 -7.23 11.27
N ASP A 196 -5.41 -6.66 10.70
CA ASP A 196 -4.84 -5.37 11.11
C ASP A 196 -5.86 -4.21 11.04
N LEU A 197 -6.69 -4.13 10.01
CA LEU A 197 -7.72 -3.10 9.89
C LEU A 197 -8.75 -3.23 11.02
N ALA A 198 -9.08 -4.47 11.41
CA ALA A 198 -9.96 -4.73 12.55
C ALA A 198 -9.28 -4.45 13.90
N GLU A 199 -7.99 -4.78 14.05
CA GLU A 199 -7.25 -4.56 15.30
C GLU A 199 -6.99 -3.08 15.57
N LEU A 200 -6.71 -2.30 14.52
CA LEU A 200 -6.27 -0.91 14.63
C LEU A 200 -7.43 0.10 14.60
N PHE A 201 -8.50 -0.16 13.85
CA PHE A 201 -9.48 0.87 13.51
C PHE A 201 -10.91 0.59 13.94
N LEU A 202 -11.23 -0.63 14.39
CA LEU A 202 -12.56 -0.96 14.89
C LEU A 202 -12.66 -0.82 16.41
N THR A 203 -13.83 -0.44 16.91
CA THR A 203 -14.15 -0.55 18.34
C THR A 203 -14.19 -2.01 18.78
N PRO A 204 -14.09 -2.33 20.09
CA PRO A 204 -14.19 -3.71 20.57
C PRO A 204 -15.44 -4.46 20.09
N ASP A 205 -16.60 -3.80 20.06
CA ASP A 205 -17.87 -4.41 19.60
C ASP A 205 -17.89 -4.64 18.09
N GLN A 206 -17.44 -3.65 17.30
CA GLN A 206 -17.30 -3.79 15.85
C GLN A 206 -16.32 -4.92 15.50
N ARG A 207 -15.18 -5.00 16.20
CA ARG A 207 -14.19 -6.06 16.01
C ARG A 207 -14.77 -7.43 16.37
N LYS A 208 -15.52 -7.54 17.46
CA LYS A 208 -16.23 -8.78 17.84
C LYS A 208 -17.21 -9.21 16.76
N GLN A 209 -17.95 -8.26 16.18
CA GLN A 209 -18.88 -8.51 15.08
C GLN A 209 -18.16 -8.93 13.79
N ALA A 210 -17.04 -8.28 13.46
CA ALA A 210 -16.24 -8.60 12.28
C ALA A 210 -15.64 -10.02 12.36
N GLY A 211 -15.32 -10.47 13.58
CA GLY A 211 -14.87 -11.82 13.88
C GLY A 211 -13.44 -12.11 13.42
N ARG A 212 -12.81 -13.11 14.05
CA ARG A 212 -11.47 -13.59 13.68
C ARG A 212 -11.54 -14.39 12.38
N GLU A 213 -10.65 -14.11 11.46
CA GLU A 213 -10.46 -14.87 10.23
C GLU A 213 -9.27 -15.84 10.33
N THR A 214 -9.17 -16.75 9.36
CA THR A 214 -8.10 -17.74 9.28
C THR A 214 -6.98 -17.19 8.42
N PHE A 215 -5.84 -16.96 9.03
CA PHE A 215 -4.60 -16.62 8.35
C PHE A 215 -3.85 -17.88 8.01
N THR A 216 -3.33 -17.92 6.80
CA THR A 216 -2.42 -18.95 6.33
C THR A 216 -1.01 -18.36 6.35
N VAL A 217 -0.10 -18.98 7.07
CA VAL A 217 1.24 -18.43 7.31
C VAL A 217 2.31 -19.48 7.12
N ARG A 218 3.46 -19.05 6.63
CA ARG A 218 4.60 -19.93 6.40
C ARG A 218 5.47 -19.97 7.65
N ARG A 219 5.64 -21.15 8.23
CA ARG A 219 6.64 -21.35 9.29
C ARG A 219 8.04 -21.34 8.70
N GLN A 220 9.00 -21.02 9.55
CA GLN A 220 10.41 -21.25 9.25
C GLN A 220 10.65 -22.76 9.02
N ALA A 221 11.53 -23.10 8.08
CA ALA A 221 11.91 -24.50 7.86
C ALA A 221 12.79 -25.01 9.02
N ASP A 222 12.63 -26.29 9.36
CA ASP A 222 13.52 -26.96 10.30
C ASP A 222 14.95 -26.98 9.74
N ASN A 223 15.95 -26.72 10.60
CA ASN A 223 17.37 -26.59 10.25
C ASN A 223 17.76 -25.38 9.38
N GLN A 224 16.92 -24.35 9.31
CA GLN A 224 17.39 -23.08 8.74
C GLN A 224 18.45 -22.48 9.68
N SER A 225 19.72 -22.58 9.27
CA SER A 225 20.81 -21.90 9.96
C SER A 225 20.48 -20.41 10.02
N LEU A 226 20.44 -19.84 11.23
CA LEU A 226 20.33 -18.39 11.43
C LEU A 226 21.60 -17.65 10.98
N ILE A 227 22.60 -18.39 10.51
CA ILE A 227 23.93 -17.94 10.13
C ILE A 227 24.19 -18.48 8.72
N ASP A 228 23.80 -17.71 7.73
CA ASP A 228 24.45 -17.77 6.42
C ASP A 228 24.62 -16.30 5.99
N ASP A 229 25.75 -15.71 6.40
CA ASP A 229 26.11 -14.30 6.13
C ASP A 229 26.48 -14.04 4.66
N ALA A 230 26.07 -14.94 3.75
CA ALA A 230 26.32 -14.79 2.34
C ALA A 230 25.54 -13.56 1.81
N PRO A 231 26.22 -12.61 1.14
CA PRO A 231 25.55 -11.47 0.52
C PRO A 231 24.42 -11.91 -0.41
N ALA A 232 23.21 -11.41 -0.18
CA ALA A 232 22.06 -11.72 -1.01
C ALA A 232 22.16 -10.99 -2.36
N PRO A 233 22.15 -11.69 -3.51
CA PRO A 233 22.15 -11.04 -4.82
C PRO A 233 20.84 -10.26 -5.10
N VAL A 234 19.79 -10.52 -4.32
CA VAL A 234 18.51 -9.81 -4.41
C VAL A 234 18.15 -9.23 -3.05
N HIS A 235 17.73 -7.97 -3.05
CA HIS A 235 17.18 -7.29 -1.87
C HIS A 235 15.76 -6.84 -2.14
N VAL A 236 14.87 -7.01 -1.15
CA VAL A 236 13.50 -6.50 -1.17
C VAL A 236 13.38 -5.37 -0.16
N THR A 237 12.89 -4.22 -0.60
CA THR A 237 12.50 -3.12 0.29
C THR A 237 11.03 -2.79 0.11
N GLY A 238 10.29 -2.62 1.21
CA GLY A 238 8.86 -2.38 1.13
C GLY A 238 8.18 -2.16 2.48
N HIS A 239 6.86 -2.16 2.45
CA HIS A 239 6.02 -2.03 3.64
C HIS A 239 5.75 -3.41 4.28
N SER A 240 4.81 -3.46 5.21
CA SER A 240 4.38 -4.68 5.89
C SER A 240 3.85 -5.81 4.99
N MET A 241 3.60 -5.57 3.69
CA MET A 241 3.26 -6.64 2.72
C MET A 241 4.39 -7.63 2.55
N VAL A 242 5.62 -7.14 2.46
CA VAL A 242 6.81 -7.98 2.22
C VAL A 242 7.39 -8.55 3.50
N GLN A 243 6.69 -8.41 4.63
CA GLN A 243 7.14 -8.98 5.89
C GLN A 243 7.26 -10.52 5.78
N PRO A 244 8.27 -11.13 6.43
CA PRO A 244 8.49 -12.57 6.39
C PRO A 244 7.26 -13.41 6.78
N TYR A 245 6.38 -12.89 7.63
CA TYR A 245 5.18 -13.60 8.08
C TYR A 245 4.26 -14.08 6.93
N PHE A 246 4.14 -13.31 5.84
CA PHE A 246 3.35 -13.71 4.66
C PHE A 246 4.12 -14.56 3.64
N GLY A 247 5.42 -14.77 3.85
CA GLY A 247 6.21 -15.71 3.07
C GLY A 247 6.78 -15.19 1.74
N PHE A 248 6.46 -13.96 1.32
CA PHE A 248 6.93 -13.40 0.05
C PHE A 248 8.45 -13.47 -0.15
N PRO A 249 9.30 -12.89 0.73
CA PRO A 249 10.75 -12.91 0.50
C PRO A 249 11.31 -14.33 0.57
N GLN A 250 10.73 -15.21 1.38
CA GLN A 250 11.13 -16.62 1.47
C GLN A 250 10.81 -17.38 0.19
N LYS A 251 9.61 -17.21 -0.36
CA LYS A 251 9.21 -17.82 -1.62
C LYS A 251 10.06 -17.28 -2.77
N LEU A 252 10.32 -15.98 -2.80
CA LEU A 252 11.20 -15.38 -3.80
C LEU A 252 12.60 -15.99 -3.73
N SER A 253 13.17 -16.12 -2.53
CA SER A 253 14.46 -16.78 -2.31
C SER A 253 14.47 -18.23 -2.76
N ASN A 254 13.42 -18.98 -2.44
CA ASN A 254 13.25 -20.37 -2.83
C ASN A 254 13.22 -20.53 -4.35
N VAL A 255 12.40 -19.75 -5.05
CA VAL A 255 12.20 -19.89 -6.50
C VAL A 255 13.40 -19.37 -7.29
N LEU A 256 14.07 -18.32 -6.82
CA LEU A 256 15.33 -17.84 -7.39
C LEU A 256 16.49 -18.80 -7.14
N ASP A 257 16.34 -19.71 -6.17
CA ASP A 257 17.41 -20.58 -5.68
C ASP A 257 18.65 -19.78 -5.23
N ARG A 258 18.39 -18.64 -4.58
CA ARG A 258 19.41 -17.69 -4.08
C ARG A 258 18.92 -16.98 -2.82
N PRO A 259 19.82 -16.46 -1.97
CA PRO A 259 19.41 -15.68 -0.81
C PRO A 259 18.70 -14.39 -1.25
N VAL A 260 17.63 -14.04 -0.55
CA VAL A 260 16.95 -12.75 -0.67
C VAL A 260 16.97 -12.10 0.69
N SER A 261 17.51 -10.89 0.76
CA SER A 261 17.45 -10.07 1.97
C SER A 261 16.25 -9.13 1.90
N VAL A 262 15.74 -8.67 3.05
CA VAL A 262 14.57 -7.80 3.10
C VAL A 262 14.71 -6.74 4.20
N ASN A 263 14.34 -5.50 3.91
CA ASN A 263 14.03 -4.50 4.93
C ASN A 263 12.56 -4.05 4.78
N TRP A 264 11.85 -4.00 5.90
CA TRP A 264 10.44 -3.62 5.94
C TRP A 264 10.12 -2.97 7.28
N LYS A 265 9.06 -2.16 7.32
CA LYS A 265 8.50 -1.61 8.56
C LYS A 265 6.98 -1.70 8.58
N PRO A 266 6.36 -1.94 9.74
CA PRO A 266 4.92 -1.80 9.91
C PRO A 266 4.52 -0.33 9.98
N GLY A 267 3.22 -0.07 9.77
CA GLY A 267 2.63 1.25 9.92
C GLY A 267 2.80 2.15 8.70
N ASN A 268 2.61 3.44 8.92
CA ASN A 268 2.44 4.46 7.88
C ASN A 268 3.79 4.95 7.31
N VAL A 269 4.75 4.05 7.13
CA VAL A 269 6.11 4.39 6.69
C VAL A 269 6.15 4.39 5.17
N GLY A 270 6.33 5.55 4.54
CA GLY A 270 6.30 5.65 3.08
C GLY A 270 7.41 4.85 2.38
N HIS A 271 7.10 4.26 1.22
CA HIS A 271 8.08 3.53 0.38
C HIS A 271 9.35 4.33 0.08
N TRP A 272 9.26 5.67 0.07
CA TRP A 272 10.39 6.59 -0.10
C TRP A 272 11.44 6.47 1.01
N ILE A 273 11.05 6.51 2.28
CA ILE A 273 12.00 6.41 3.39
C ILE A 273 12.52 4.97 3.52
N MET A 274 11.68 3.97 3.25
CA MET A 274 12.07 2.56 3.32
C MET A 274 13.24 2.25 2.40
N LEU A 275 13.21 2.80 1.18
CA LEU A 275 14.31 2.71 0.26
C LEU A 275 15.54 3.46 0.79
N LEU A 276 15.40 4.71 1.25
CA LEU A 276 16.54 5.48 1.74
C LEU A 276 17.26 4.78 2.90
N GLU A 277 16.52 4.23 3.86
CA GLU A 277 17.10 3.51 4.98
C GLU A 277 17.94 2.32 4.51
N TYR A 278 17.51 1.61 3.48
CA TYR A 278 18.31 0.56 2.88
C TYR A 278 19.55 1.11 2.16
N LEU A 279 19.37 2.09 1.27
CA LEU A 279 20.48 2.66 0.49
C LEU A 279 21.56 3.31 1.39
N GLU A 280 21.16 3.90 2.51
CA GLU A 280 22.07 4.52 3.47
C GLU A 280 22.73 3.50 4.42
N SER A 281 22.21 2.28 4.48
CA SER A 281 22.68 1.23 5.39
C SER A 281 24.09 0.74 5.07
N PRO A 282 24.82 0.20 6.07
CA PRO A 282 26.06 -0.53 5.83
C PRO A 282 25.87 -1.73 4.90
N ALA A 283 24.71 -2.41 4.96
CA ALA A 283 24.41 -3.57 4.14
C ALA A 283 24.48 -3.24 2.64
N PHE A 284 23.82 -2.17 2.19
CA PHE A 284 23.90 -1.73 0.79
C PHE A 284 25.29 -1.22 0.42
N LYS A 285 25.94 -0.45 1.31
CA LYS A 285 27.27 0.13 1.04
C LYS A 285 28.34 -0.95 0.85
N GLN A 286 28.33 -1.98 1.69
CA GLN A 286 29.30 -3.07 1.69
C GLN A 286 28.96 -4.16 0.66
N ASN A 287 27.66 -4.45 0.47
CA ASN A 287 27.18 -5.58 -0.32
C ASN A 287 25.99 -5.15 -1.20
N LYS A 288 26.27 -4.44 -2.30
CA LYS A 288 25.23 -4.05 -3.26
C LYS A 288 24.61 -5.30 -3.90
N PRO A 289 23.26 -5.41 -3.94
CA PRO A 289 22.60 -6.52 -4.59
C PRO A 289 22.71 -6.35 -6.11
N GLN A 290 22.55 -7.43 -6.88
CA GLN A 290 22.35 -7.33 -8.32
C GLN A 290 20.94 -6.82 -8.66
N VAL A 291 19.95 -7.16 -7.82
CA VAL A 291 18.56 -6.72 -7.99
C VAL A 291 18.03 -6.12 -6.71
N LEU A 292 17.47 -4.91 -6.82
CA LEU A 292 16.68 -4.28 -5.79
C LEU A 292 15.20 -4.33 -6.19
N VAL A 293 14.39 -5.04 -5.43
CA VAL A 293 12.94 -5.05 -5.54
C VAL A 293 12.37 -3.97 -4.62
N TRP A 294 11.69 -2.99 -5.19
CA TRP A 294 11.05 -1.90 -4.44
C TRP A 294 9.53 -2.03 -4.49
N GLN A 295 8.95 -2.44 -3.37
CA GLN A 295 7.51 -2.62 -3.24
C GLN A 295 6.80 -1.30 -2.93
N MET A 296 5.72 -1.05 -3.68
CA MET A 296 4.85 0.10 -3.54
C MET A 296 3.38 -0.33 -3.59
N PHE A 297 2.48 0.55 -3.18
CA PHE A 297 1.04 0.35 -3.22
C PHE A 297 0.41 1.24 -4.28
N GLU A 298 -0.51 0.70 -5.08
CA GLU A 298 -1.27 1.48 -6.04
C GLU A 298 -2.04 2.66 -5.38
N PRO A 299 -2.78 2.49 -4.26
CA PRO A 299 -3.51 3.60 -3.62
C PRO A 299 -2.65 4.82 -3.25
N THR A 300 -1.38 4.60 -2.92
CA THR A 300 -0.47 5.65 -2.42
C THR A 300 0.71 5.92 -3.34
N TYR A 301 0.72 5.33 -4.55
CA TYR A 301 1.80 5.51 -5.52
C TYR A 301 2.00 6.98 -5.90
N ALA A 302 0.90 7.72 -6.06
CA ALA A 302 0.92 9.14 -6.41
C ALA A 302 1.48 10.05 -5.31
N GLN A 303 1.70 9.52 -4.11
CA GLN A 303 2.02 10.29 -2.92
C GLN A 303 3.52 10.43 -2.78
N GLY A 304 4.02 11.67 -2.91
CA GLY A 304 5.45 11.97 -2.79
C GLY A 304 6.01 11.76 -1.37
N PRO A 305 7.33 11.90 -1.19
CA PRO A 305 7.97 11.80 0.12
C PRO A 305 7.49 12.87 1.11
N ASP A 306 6.81 13.92 0.64
CA ASP A 306 6.28 15.03 1.41
C ASP A 306 4.80 14.86 1.82
N ALA A 307 4.17 13.72 1.54
CA ALA A 307 2.74 13.49 1.75
C ALA A 307 2.35 13.45 3.25
N LYS A 308 2.10 14.62 3.82
CA LYS A 308 1.66 14.81 5.21
C LYS A 308 0.32 14.14 5.48
N GLY A 309 0.20 13.51 6.65
CA GLY A 309 -1.01 12.80 7.08
C GLY A 309 -1.17 11.40 6.49
N LEU A 310 -0.39 11.06 5.45
CA LEU A 310 -0.27 9.69 4.95
C LEU A 310 0.97 9.00 5.49
N TRP A 311 2.11 9.69 5.53
CA TRP A 311 3.33 9.18 6.12
C TRP A 311 3.46 9.57 7.59
N ASP A 312 4.14 8.73 8.37
CA ASP A 312 4.57 9.12 9.70
C ASP A 312 5.53 10.32 9.61
N ASN A 313 5.53 11.15 10.66
CA ASN A 313 6.24 12.43 10.65
C ASN A 313 7.75 12.31 10.44
N ALA A 314 8.38 11.20 10.86
CA ALA A 314 9.82 11.01 10.71
C ALA A 314 10.23 10.68 9.27
N SER A 315 9.28 10.19 8.48
CA SER A 315 9.47 9.80 7.08
C SER A 315 9.31 10.94 6.08
N ILE A 316 8.68 12.05 6.49
CA ILE A 316 8.31 13.16 5.61
C ILE A 316 9.52 14.02 5.26
N MET A 317 9.75 14.24 3.96
CA MET A 317 10.75 15.17 3.45
C MET A 317 10.38 15.68 2.06
N THR A 318 10.96 16.80 1.64
CA THR A 318 10.75 17.30 0.27
C THR A 318 11.32 16.32 -0.76
N ALA A 319 10.77 16.32 -1.98
CA ALA A 319 11.30 15.52 -3.08
C ALA A 319 12.79 15.84 -3.36
N ASP A 320 13.21 17.10 -3.22
CA ASP A 320 14.61 17.50 -3.41
C ASP A 320 15.52 16.95 -2.33
N ALA A 321 15.10 16.99 -1.05
CA ALA A 321 15.86 16.39 0.04
C ALA A 321 15.98 14.87 -0.13
N TRP A 322 14.88 14.21 -0.51
CA TRP A 322 14.87 12.77 -0.80
C TRP A 322 15.83 12.44 -1.94
N ARG A 323 15.76 13.18 -3.06
CA ARG A 323 16.64 12.98 -4.23
C ARG A 323 18.12 13.16 -3.86
N GLY A 324 18.43 14.20 -3.09
CA GLY A 324 19.80 14.45 -2.62
C GLY A 324 20.35 13.29 -1.78
N ARG A 325 19.55 12.79 -0.83
CA ARG A 325 19.91 11.62 -0.01
C ARG A 325 20.07 10.36 -0.84
N MET A 326 19.15 10.10 -1.76
CA MET A 326 19.20 8.93 -2.64
C MET A 326 20.48 8.92 -3.48
N LYS A 327 20.82 10.05 -4.13
CA LYS A 327 22.05 10.19 -4.93
C LYS A 327 23.30 10.00 -4.07
N ALA A 328 23.37 10.67 -2.92
CA ALA A 328 24.49 10.52 -2.00
C ALA A 328 24.66 9.07 -1.52
N ALA A 329 23.57 8.37 -1.22
CA ALA A 329 23.58 6.99 -0.76
C ALA A 329 24.05 5.99 -1.83
N VAL A 330 23.68 6.19 -3.10
CA VAL A 330 24.20 5.38 -4.21
C VAL A 330 25.62 5.77 -4.64
N GLY A 331 26.13 6.93 -4.19
CA GLY A 331 27.47 7.44 -4.49
C GLY A 331 27.52 8.23 -5.79
N GLN A 332 26.57 9.15 -5.98
CA GLN A 332 26.53 10.16 -7.03
C GLN A 332 26.61 11.58 -6.46
#